data_AF-A0AAJ2X5Y4-F1
#
_entry.id   AF-A0AAJ2X5Y4-F1
#
_cell.length_a   1.000
_cell.length_b   1.000
_cell.length_c   1.000
_cell.angle_alpha   90.00
_cell.angle_beta   90.00
_cell.angle_gamma   90.00
#
_symmetry.space_group_name_H-M   'P 1'
#
loop_
_entity.id
_entity.type
_entity.pdbx_description
1 polymer ?
#
loop_
_entity_poly.entity_id
_entity_poly.type
_entity_poly.pdbx_seq_one_letter_code
_entity_poly.pdbx_strand_id
1 'polypeptide(L)'
;MQLRFALLALGLLAGTAHARDVVVDGVVFEERDGTPGRGRDEPGLADVIVSNGQQLVRTDAQGRYRLPVREGQTVFVIKPGDRSFVPNADGLPGFWRHYAPEDSPKRKYSGIAATGTNTRNWDFALTPRVAAQASGFQMLVFADSQTASLADVDYYRRDIVAPIVGKVPARLGTTLGDIVSDDLSLYPALNKVTTQLGVPWFHVPGNHDLNFDARDDLQSLDSWRAIYGPDTYAVEEANASFVFLDDVIYTPGAKPAYVGGLREDQFAFLQAYLAQLPRERLVVLGLHIPLFDAAPGQETFRHADRRRLFALLKDFPHVLVLSAHSHTQRQVAHGADEGWQGVRPLHEYNVGAACGAFWSGVKDADGIPDATMSDGTPNGYAVLQVAPGGDYTLAYHAARAPDDAQLLLSAPKVLRQGAYAAWGVYANVFMGDAQTPVEMRIDGGAWQPMKRVERPDPRVLAENTRDDVAEQLRGYDRSPEATPSTHLWRGALPTTLEVGAHTVEVRATLPTGVQSARTTYRLERATP
;
A
#
# COMPACT_ATOMS: atom_id res chain seq x y z
N MET A 1 -10.90 1.22 80.66
CA MET A 1 -9.98 0.10 80.33
C MET A 1 -10.39 -0.44 78.97
N GLN A 2 -9.87 0.06 77.85
CA GLN A 2 -8.58 -0.27 77.20
C GLN A 2 -8.52 -1.69 76.59
N LEU A 3 -8.12 -1.73 75.30
CA LEU A 3 -7.67 -2.86 74.45
C LEU A 3 -8.80 -3.76 73.87
N ARG A 4 -8.83 -4.18 72.59
CA ARG A 4 -7.87 -4.13 71.46
C ARG A 4 -8.60 -4.42 70.13
N PHE A 5 -8.18 -3.73 69.09
CA PHE A 5 -8.43 -4.00 67.67
C PHE A 5 -7.81 -5.32 67.21
N ALA A 6 -8.45 -6.00 66.24
CA ALA A 6 -7.77 -6.67 65.12
C ALA A 6 -8.79 -6.98 63.99
N LEU A 7 -8.88 -6.08 63.01
CA LEU A 7 -9.35 -6.40 61.67
C LEU A 7 -8.29 -7.27 60.99
N LEU A 8 -8.69 -8.40 60.41
CA LEU A 8 -7.90 -9.07 59.37
C LEU A 8 -8.63 -8.85 58.03
N ALA A 9 -8.32 -7.72 57.38
CA ALA A 9 -8.63 -7.53 55.97
C ALA A 9 -7.48 -8.15 55.17
N LEU A 10 -7.68 -9.36 54.65
CA LEU A 10 -6.77 -9.96 53.68
C LEU A 10 -6.98 -9.22 52.35
N GLY A 11 -6.16 -8.19 52.11
CA GLY A 11 -6.06 -7.55 50.82
C GLY A 11 -5.45 -8.52 49.81
N LEU A 12 -6.28 -9.05 48.91
CA LEU A 12 -5.84 -9.63 47.65
C LEU A 12 -5.31 -8.48 46.78
N LEU A 13 -4.05 -8.11 46.98
CA LEU A 13 -3.26 -7.40 46.00
C LEU A 13 -3.02 -8.36 44.84
N ALA A 14 -3.93 -8.35 43.86
CA ALA A 14 -3.63 -8.83 42.53
C ALA A 14 -2.55 -7.90 41.96
N GLY A 15 -1.29 -8.27 42.19
CA GLY A 15 -0.17 -7.64 41.51
C GLY A 15 -0.32 -7.92 40.03
N THR A 16 -0.73 -6.93 39.26
CA THR A 16 -0.47 -6.91 37.82
C THR A 16 1.04 -6.99 37.68
N ALA A 17 1.55 -8.13 37.22
CA ALA A 17 2.95 -8.27 36.87
C ALA A 17 3.23 -7.28 35.72
N HIS A 18 3.66 -6.06 36.06
CA HIS A 18 4.20 -5.15 35.06
C HIS A 18 5.42 -5.83 34.46
N ALA A 19 5.37 -6.14 33.17
CA ALA A 19 6.55 -6.58 32.43
C ALA A 19 7.69 -5.62 32.73
N ARG A 20 8.82 -6.15 33.22
CA ARG A 20 9.95 -5.32 33.62
C ARG A 20 10.65 -4.82 32.37
N ASP A 21 10.73 -3.51 32.21
CA ASP A 21 11.53 -2.88 31.17
C ASP A 21 13.00 -3.29 31.37
N VAL A 22 13.65 -3.76 30.31
CA VAL A 22 15.11 -3.92 30.24
C VAL A 22 15.69 -2.91 29.27
N VAL A 23 16.96 -2.56 29.43
CA VAL A 23 17.62 -1.61 28.53
C VAL A 23 18.51 -2.35 27.55
N VAL A 24 18.23 -2.19 26.26
CA VAL A 24 19.14 -2.63 25.19
C VAL A 24 20.10 -1.51 24.83
N ASP A 25 21.30 -1.89 24.38
CA ASP A 25 22.25 -0.98 23.77
C ASP A 25 22.80 -1.53 22.45
N GLY A 26 23.30 -0.60 21.64
CA GLY A 26 23.95 -0.91 20.38
C GLY A 26 24.59 0.32 19.77
N VAL A 27 25.14 0.12 18.57
CA VAL A 27 25.77 1.14 17.74
C VAL A 27 25.15 1.13 16.35
N VAL A 28 24.76 2.30 15.85
CA VAL A 28 24.54 2.48 14.41
C VAL A 28 25.86 2.86 13.78
N PHE A 29 26.31 2.15 12.75
CA PHE A 29 27.63 2.33 12.16
C PHE A 29 27.60 2.30 10.62
N GLU A 30 28.66 2.84 10.02
CA GLU A 30 28.86 2.80 8.58
C GLU A 30 29.54 1.49 8.17
N GLU A 31 28.82 0.65 7.41
CA GLU A 31 29.32 -0.58 6.81
C GLU A 31 30.26 -0.27 5.64
N ARG A 32 31.47 -0.83 5.65
CA ARG A 32 32.54 -0.50 4.71
C ARG A 32 33.24 -1.69 4.07
N ASP A 33 33.16 -2.88 4.67
CA ASP A 33 34.00 -4.02 4.26
C ASP A 33 33.19 -5.20 3.71
N GLY A 34 31.86 -5.15 3.81
CA GLY A 34 30.94 -6.18 3.32
C GLY A 34 30.83 -7.39 4.23
N THR A 35 31.35 -7.32 5.47
CA THR A 35 31.35 -8.41 6.44
C THR A 35 30.23 -8.19 7.46
N PRO A 36 29.46 -9.23 7.83
CA PRO A 36 28.45 -9.08 8.87
C PRO A 36 29.02 -8.68 10.23
N GLY A 37 28.48 -7.59 10.79
CA GLY A 37 28.81 -7.10 12.12
C GLY A 37 29.88 -6.01 12.11
N ARG A 38 30.00 -5.26 13.20
CA ARG A 38 30.83 -4.05 13.24
C ARG A 38 32.32 -4.37 13.28
N GLY A 39 33.04 -3.96 12.23
CA GLY A 39 34.50 -3.97 12.14
C GLY A 39 35.18 -2.91 13.03
N ARG A 40 36.50 -3.01 13.20
CA ARG A 40 37.27 -2.07 14.03
C ARG A 40 37.34 -0.66 13.43
N ASP A 41 37.37 -0.58 12.10
CA ASP A 41 37.55 0.67 11.33
C ASP A 41 36.23 1.28 10.84
N GLU A 42 35.11 0.71 11.30
CA GLU A 42 33.77 1.16 10.94
C GLU A 42 33.26 2.20 11.96
N PRO A 43 33.13 3.46 11.52
CA PRO A 43 32.75 4.55 12.41
C PRO A 43 31.28 4.45 12.80
N GLY A 44 30.99 4.84 14.04
CA GLY A 44 29.62 5.07 14.46
C GLY A 44 29.00 6.28 13.74
N LEU A 45 27.70 6.23 13.51
CA LEU A 45 26.92 7.27 12.86
C LEU A 45 26.12 8.03 13.91
N ALA A 46 26.44 9.32 14.09
CA ALA A 46 25.77 10.19 15.02
C ALA A 46 24.40 10.67 14.49
N ASP A 47 23.52 11.07 15.41
CA ASP A 47 22.23 11.69 15.12
C ASP A 47 21.26 10.81 14.28
N VAL A 48 21.45 9.49 14.31
CA VAL A 48 20.56 8.52 13.69
C VAL A 48 19.46 8.15 14.69
N ILE A 49 18.21 8.14 14.23
CA ILE A 49 17.06 7.83 15.09
C ILE A 49 16.91 6.32 15.23
N VAL A 50 16.76 5.86 16.47
CA VAL A 50 16.44 4.47 16.84
C VAL A 50 15.16 4.48 17.66
N SER A 51 14.23 3.57 17.37
CA SER A 51 12.92 3.48 18.01
C SER A 51 12.62 2.07 18.50
N ASN A 52 11.87 1.96 19.59
CA ASN A 52 11.27 0.70 20.08
C ASN A 52 9.79 0.54 19.70
N GLY A 53 9.31 1.35 18.75
CA GLY A 53 7.90 1.43 18.34
C GLY A 53 7.05 2.40 19.17
N GLN A 54 7.63 3.10 20.16
CA GLN A 54 6.95 4.15 20.94
C GLN A 54 7.86 5.34 21.25
N GLN A 55 9.08 5.06 21.71
CA GLN A 55 10.09 6.04 22.07
C GLN A 55 11.14 6.15 20.98
N LEU A 56 11.68 7.36 20.78
CA LEU A 56 12.77 7.63 19.85
C LEU A 56 13.98 8.17 20.61
N VAL A 57 15.16 7.67 20.28
CA VAL A 57 16.45 8.22 20.72
C VAL A 57 17.33 8.50 19.50
N ARG A 58 18.27 9.43 19.64
CA ARG A 58 19.29 9.72 18.63
C ARG A 58 20.62 9.15 19.09
N THR A 59 21.38 8.60 18.17
CA THR A 59 22.72 8.09 18.45
C THR A 59 23.68 9.23 18.83
N ASP A 60 24.59 8.93 19.75
CA ASP A 60 25.63 9.88 20.15
C ASP A 60 26.73 10.05 19.06
N ALA A 61 27.74 10.88 19.34
CA ALA A 61 28.86 11.13 18.43
C ALA A 61 29.68 9.88 18.05
N GLN A 62 29.50 8.76 18.76
CA GLN A 62 30.13 7.46 18.49
C GLN A 62 29.12 6.43 17.96
N GLY A 63 27.91 6.87 17.57
CA GLY A 63 26.85 6.03 17.04
C GLY A 63 26.09 5.22 18.09
N ARG A 64 26.32 5.44 19.39
CA ARG A 64 25.75 4.60 20.45
C ARG A 64 24.35 5.06 20.80
N TYR A 65 23.49 4.10 21.16
CA TYR A 65 22.15 4.37 21.68
C TYR A 65 21.80 3.44 22.84
N ARG A 66 20.77 3.81 23.61
CA ARG A 66 20.14 2.98 24.65
C ARG A 66 18.64 3.18 24.62
N LEU A 67 17.88 2.09 24.68
CA LEU A 67 16.42 2.12 24.71
C LEU A 67 15.86 1.11 25.71
N PRO A 68 14.79 1.46 26.46
CA PRO A 68 14.03 0.46 27.18
C PRO A 68 13.24 -0.41 26.21
N VAL A 69 13.13 -1.70 26.49
CA VAL A 69 12.29 -2.65 25.76
C VAL A 69 11.56 -3.57 26.73
N ARG A 70 10.40 -4.04 26.29
CA ARG A 70 9.61 -5.11 26.91
C ARG A 70 9.60 -6.31 26.00
N GLU A 71 9.31 -7.47 26.60
CA GLU A 71 9.09 -8.71 25.85
C GLU A 71 8.11 -8.48 24.69
N GLY A 72 8.49 -8.98 23.52
CA GLY A 72 7.72 -8.82 22.30
C GLY A 72 7.87 -7.46 21.64
N GLN A 73 8.75 -6.54 22.07
CA GLN A 73 9.01 -5.29 21.34
C GLN A 73 10.13 -5.43 20.32
N THR A 74 10.05 -4.61 19.27
CA THR A 74 11.04 -4.52 18.19
C THR A 74 11.74 -3.19 18.25
N VAL A 75 13.07 -3.22 18.22
CA VAL A 75 13.90 -2.03 18.03
C VAL A 75 14.27 -1.91 16.57
N PHE A 76 14.14 -0.73 15.99
CA PHE A 76 14.46 -0.46 14.60
C PHE A 76 15.13 0.90 14.41
N VAL A 77 15.90 1.01 13.34
CA VAL A 77 16.59 2.25 12.95
C VAL A 77 15.84 2.97 11.82
N ILE A 78 15.67 4.29 11.95
CA ILE A 78 15.14 5.15 10.90
C ILE A 78 16.36 5.74 10.18
N LYS A 79 16.64 5.24 8.96
CA LYS A 79 17.82 5.66 8.20
C LYS A 79 17.68 7.13 7.77
N PRO A 80 18.77 7.93 7.81
CA PRO A 80 18.80 9.21 7.12
C PRO A 80 18.84 9.02 5.59
N GLY A 81 18.46 10.06 4.85
CA GLY A 81 18.29 10.02 3.39
C GLY A 81 19.58 9.86 2.56
N ASP A 82 20.75 10.04 3.17
CA ASP A 82 22.08 9.83 2.57
C ASP A 82 22.63 8.41 2.84
N ARG A 83 21.78 7.50 3.31
CA ARG A 83 22.14 6.12 3.65
C ARG A 83 21.19 5.09 3.05
N SER A 84 21.68 3.86 2.97
CA SER A 84 20.90 2.66 2.66
C SER A 84 21.03 1.63 3.77
N PHE A 85 20.02 0.78 3.91
CA PHE A 85 20.12 -0.41 4.73
C PHE A 85 21.02 -1.46 4.05
N VAL A 86 21.74 -2.22 4.87
CA VAL A 86 22.36 -3.47 4.43
C VAL A 86 21.24 -4.53 4.36
N PRO A 87 21.09 -5.25 3.22
CA PRO A 87 20.07 -6.29 3.12
C PRO A 87 20.46 -7.51 3.96
N ASN A 88 19.45 -8.18 4.51
CA ASN A 88 19.55 -9.50 5.10
C ASN A 88 19.74 -10.57 4.01
N ALA A 89 19.97 -11.82 4.42
CA ALA A 89 20.19 -12.94 3.50
C ALA A 89 19.00 -13.22 2.55
N ASP A 90 17.79 -12.81 2.92
CA ASP A 90 16.57 -12.90 2.09
C ASP A 90 16.40 -11.71 1.13
N GLY A 91 17.27 -10.71 1.20
CA GLY A 91 17.24 -9.48 0.41
C GLY A 91 16.42 -8.34 1.03
N LEU A 92 15.72 -8.57 2.15
CA LEU A 92 14.96 -7.53 2.83
C LEU A 92 15.88 -6.60 3.66
N PRO A 93 15.49 -5.36 3.95
CA PRO A 93 16.32 -4.45 4.74
C PRO A 93 16.61 -4.96 6.17
N GLY A 94 17.89 -4.94 6.60
CA GLY A 94 18.33 -5.40 7.92
C GLY A 94 18.25 -4.34 9.04
N PHE A 95 17.08 -3.74 9.26
CA PHE A 95 16.94 -2.51 10.06
C PHE A 95 16.34 -2.69 11.46
N TRP A 96 16.06 -3.93 11.90
CA TRP A 96 15.36 -4.19 13.17
C TRP A 96 15.92 -5.39 13.96
N ARG A 97 15.59 -5.45 15.25
CA ARG A 97 15.90 -6.54 16.20
C ARG A 97 14.76 -6.72 17.20
N HIS A 98 14.40 -7.96 17.53
CA HIS A 98 13.35 -8.26 18.52
C HIS A 98 13.91 -8.50 19.91
N TYR A 99 13.17 -8.08 20.93
CA TYR A 99 13.39 -8.52 22.31
C TYR A 99 12.33 -9.57 22.64
N ALA A 100 12.63 -10.82 22.35
CA ALA A 100 11.76 -11.97 22.62
C ALA A 100 12.56 -13.03 23.39
N PRO A 101 12.65 -12.95 24.73
CA PRO A 101 13.40 -13.94 25.51
C PRO A 101 12.92 -15.37 25.30
N GLU A 102 11.63 -15.55 25.03
CA GLU A 102 10.96 -16.84 24.78
C GLU A 102 10.34 -16.85 23.38
N ASP A 103 10.00 -18.04 22.89
CA ASP A 103 9.27 -18.21 21.62
C ASP A 103 7.86 -17.64 21.72
N SER A 104 7.37 -17.09 20.60
CA SER A 104 5.95 -16.77 20.46
C SER A 104 5.08 -18.02 20.69
N PRO A 105 3.84 -17.87 21.18
CA PRO A 105 2.93 -18.99 21.35
C PRO A 105 2.80 -19.82 20.08
N LYS A 106 2.79 -21.15 20.23
CA LYS A 106 2.62 -22.06 19.09
C LYS A 106 1.25 -21.86 18.44
N ARG A 107 1.27 -21.61 17.13
CA ARG A 107 0.11 -21.37 16.26
C ARG A 107 0.23 -22.15 14.96
N LYS A 108 -0.77 -22.04 14.08
CA LYS A 108 -0.74 -22.58 12.72
C LYS A 108 0.54 -22.14 11.97
N TYR A 109 0.90 -20.87 12.11
CA TYR A 109 2.13 -20.29 11.56
C TYR A 109 3.10 -19.90 12.68
N SER A 110 4.39 -20.09 12.44
CA SER A 110 5.42 -19.74 13.43
C SER A 110 5.46 -18.23 13.65
N GLY A 111 5.57 -17.81 14.90
CA GLY A 111 5.79 -16.40 15.28
C GLY A 111 7.27 -16.07 15.46
N ILE A 112 7.55 -15.04 16.26
CA ILE A 112 8.90 -14.61 16.63
C ILE A 112 9.58 -15.74 17.43
N ALA A 113 10.73 -16.21 16.93
CA ALA A 113 11.56 -17.18 17.63
C ALA A 113 12.32 -16.53 18.80
N ALA A 114 12.63 -17.31 19.84
CA ALA A 114 13.36 -16.84 21.00
C ALA A 114 14.71 -16.22 20.62
N THR A 115 14.90 -14.94 20.95
CA THR A 115 16.16 -14.19 20.81
C THR A 115 17.03 -14.27 22.07
N GLY A 116 16.52 -14.90 23.14
CA GLY A 116 17.15 -14.96 24.45
C GLY A 116 17.20 -13.60 25.15
N THR A 117 17.95 -13.53 26.25
CA THR A 117 17.99 -12.35 27.13
C THR A 117 19.13 -11.38 26.81
N ASN A 118 19.75 -11.45 25.62
CA ASN A 118 20.85 -10.56 25.27
C ASN A 118 20.36 -9.13 25.05
N THR A 119 20.86 -8.19 25.86
CA THR A 119 20.52 -6.76 25.76
C THR A 119 21.70 -5.89 25.30
N ARG A 120 22.75 -6.50 24.74
CA ARG A 120 23.97 -5.80 24.32
C ARG A 120 24.24 -5.98 22.83
N ASN A 121 24.91 -4.99 22.24
CA ASN A 121 25.40 -5.01 20.85
C ASN A 121 24.27 -5.22 19.82
N TRP A 122 23.16 -4.51 20.01
CA TRP A 122 22.07 -4.45 19.04
C TRP A 122 22.45 -3.48 17.92
N ASP A 123 23.48 -3.84 17.17
CA ASP A 123 24.09 -2.95 16.20
C ASP A 123 23.33 -2.93 14.86
N PHE A 124 23.31 -1.76 14.22
CA PHE A 124 22.69 -1.54 12.92
C PHE A 124 23.72 -0.99 11.94
N ALA A 125 23.80 -1.64 10.78
CA ALA A 125 24.72 -1.29 9.72
C ALA A 125 24.01 -0.47 8.64
N LEU A 126 24.60 0.66 8.23
CA LEU A 126 24.13 1.49 7.12
C LEU A 126 25.26 1.72 6.13
N THR A 127 24.95 1.74 4.84
CA THR A 127 25.92 2.09 3.79
C THR A 127 25.69 3.51 3.29
N PRO A 128 26.75 4.25 2.90
CA PRO A 128 26.60 5.54 2.25
C PRO A 128 25.79 5.44 0.96
N ARG A 129 24.91 6.41 0.71
CA ARG A 129 24.15 6.53 -0.53
C ARG A 129 24.09 7.99 -0.95
N VAL A 130 24.28 8.27 -2.24
CA VAL A 130 24.13 9.64 -2.75
C VAL A 130 22.69 10.12 -2.49
N ALA A 131 22.54 11.18 -1.70
CA ALA A 131 21.24 11.75 -1.37
C ALA A 131 20.52 12.23 -2.63
N ALA A 132 19.24 11.89 -2.76
CA ALA A 132 18.42 12.26 -3.92
C ALA A 132 17.73 13.63 -3.79
N GLN A 133 18.05 14.39 -2.74
CA GLN A 133 17.40 15.68 -2.41
C GLN A 133 17.37 16.65 -3.59
N ALA A 134 18.47 16.73 -4.36
CA ALA A 134 18.59 17.69 -5.46
C ALA A 134 17.85 17.27 -6.74
N SER A 135 17.60 15.97 -6.93
CA SER A 135 17.02 15.41 -8.17
C SER A 135 15.59 14.86 -8.01
N GLY A 136 15.14 14.67 -6.76
CA GLY A 136 13.96 13.87 -6.48
C GLY A 136 14.24 12.38 -6.65
N PHE A 137 13.21 11.56 -6.44
CA PHE A 137 13.31 10.10 -6.52
C PHE A 137 11.98 9.42 -6.82
N GLN A 138 12.04 8.14 -7.19
CA GLN A 138 10.87 7.29 -7.39
C GLN A 138 10.77 6.23 -6.31
N MET A 139 9.54 5.82 -6.02
CA MET A 139 9.20 4.68 -5.18
C MET A 139 8.20 3.79 -5.91
N LEU A 140 8.44 2.47 -5.87
CA LEU A 140 7.45 1.48 -6.31
C LEU A 140 6.39 1.30 -5.22
N VAL A 141 5.12 1.32 -5.58
CA VAL A 141 4.00 1.16 -4.66
C VAL A 141 3.11 0.04 -5.16
N PHE A 142 3.21 -1.11 -4.50
CA PHE A 142 2.35 -2.26 -4.74
C PHE A 142 1.30 -2.34 -3.64
N ALA A 143 0.18 -3.00 -3.91
CA ALA A 143 -0.89 -3.27 -2.96
C ALA A 143 -1.43 -4.67 -3.26
N ASP A 144 -1.89 -5.41 -2.24
CA ASP A 144 -2.63 -6.66 -2.41
C ASP A 144 -1.99 -7.65 -3.41
N SER A 145 -0.77 -8.12 -3.13
CA SER A 145 -0.17 -9.22 -3.92
C SER A 145 -1.00 -10.50 -3.78
N GLN A 146 -1.55 -10.70 -2.58
CA GLN A 146 -2.59 -11.64 -2.17
C GLN A 146 -2.49 -13.01 -2.85
N THR A 147 -1.29 -13.58 -2.90
CA THR A 147 -1.04 -14.88 -3.49
C THR A 147 -1.58 -15.98 -2.57
N ALA A 148 -2.45 -16.86 -3.09
CA ALA A 148 -3.02 -17.99 -2.33
C ALA A 148 -2.23 -19.29 -2.55
N SER A 149 -1.34 -19.32 -3.54
CA SER A 149 -0.58 -20.51 -3.92
C SER A 149 0.78 -20.17 -4.54
N LEU A 150 1.65 -21.17 -4.68
CA LEU A 150 2.90 -21.03 -5.45
C LEU A 150 2.64 -20.73 -6.94
N ALA A 151 1.47 -21.08 -7.48
CA ALA A 151 1.10 -20.69 -8.84
C ALA A 151 0.86 -19.18 -8.93
N ASP A 152 0.20 -18.60 -7.92
CA ASP A 152 -0.02 -17.15 -7.84
C ASP A 152 1.28 -16.39 -7.61
N VAL A 153 2.21 -16.95 -6.83
CA VAL A 153 3.57 -16.41 -6.71
C VAL A 153 4.28 -16.39 -8.08
N ASP A 154 4.06 -17.40 -8.93
CA ASP A 154 4.59 -17.39 -10.30
C ASP A 154 3.86 -16.36 -11.19
N TYR A 155 2.54 -16.18 -11.05
CA TYR A 155 1.81 -15.11 -11.73
C TYR A 155 2.35 -13.74 -11.35
N TYR A 156 2.44 -13.44 -10.06
CA TYR A 156 3.05 -12.21 -9.55
C TYR A 156 4.47 -11.99 -10.12
N ARG A 157 5.29 -13.04 -10.15
CA ARG A 157 6.64 -12.97 -10.74
C ARG A 157 6.62 -12.61 -12.22
N ARG A 158 5.79 -13.28 -13.04
CA ARG A 158 5.82 -13.13 -14.51
C ARG A 158 5.08 -11.90 -14.99
N ASP A 159 4.03 -11.51 -14.28
CA ASP A 159 3.10 -10.46 -14.68
C ASP A 159 3.52 -9.08 -14.16
N ILE A 160 3.99 -9.02 -12.91
CA ILE A 160 4.35 -7.76 -12.23
C ILE A 160 5.86 -7.58 -12.15
N VAL A 161 6.57 -8.50 -11.47
CA VAL A 161 7.95 -8.24 -11.04
C VAL A 161 8.97 -8.37 -12.17
N ALA A 162 9.05 -9.52 -12.84
CA ALA A 162 10.06 -9.77 -13.87
C ALA A 162 10.01 -8.75 -15.03
N PRO A 163 8.84 -8.27 -15.48
CA PRO A 163 8.79 -7.24 -16.52
C PRO A 163 9.42 -5.90 -16.14
N ILE A 164 9.58 -5.58 -14.85
CA ILE A 164 9.98 -4.23 -14.40
C ILE A 164 11.36 -4.17 -13.73
N VAL A 165 11.99 -5.33 -13.49
CA VAL A 165 13.37 -5.41 -12.96
C VAL A 165 14.30 -4.54 -13.81
N GLY A 166 14.97 -3.57 -13.16
CA GLY A 166 15.91 -2.66 -13.81
C GLY A 166 15.30 -1.59 -14.72
N LYS A 167 13.97 -1.50 -14.83
CA LYS A 167 13.29 -0.49 -15.68
C LYS A 167 12.86 0.76 -14.92
N VAL A 168 12.44 0.60 -13.66
CA VAL A 168 12.04 1.71 -12.81
C VAL A 168 13.21 2.11 -11.92
N PRO A 169 13.75 3.34 -12.00
CA PRO A 169 14.86 3.82 -11.17
C PRO A 169 14.39 4.18 -9.74
N ALA A 170 13.65 3.28 -9.11
CA ALA A 170 13.13 3.44 -7.78
C ALA A 170 14.25 3.39 -6.72
N ARG A 171 14.09 4.15 -5.65
CA ARG A 171 15.03 4.17 -4.53
C ARG A 171 14.62 3.29 -3.37
N LEU A 172 13.35 2.95 -3.30
CA LEU A 172 12.68 2.08 -2.35
C LEU A 172 11.38 1.57 -2.97
N GLY A 173 10.77 0.56 -2.36
CA GLY A 173 9.44 0.11 -2.72
C GLY A 173 8.63 -0.32 -1.51
N THR A 174 7.32 -0.46 -1.69
CA THR A 174 6.43 -1.01 -0.67
C THR A 174 5.38 -1.95 -1.25
N THR A 175 4.89 -2.88 -0.43
CA THR A 175 3.61 -3.55 -0.64
C THR A 175 2.65 -3.19 0.50
N LEU A 176 1.45 -2.71 0.16
CA LEU A 176 0.42 -2.25 1.09
C LEU A 176 -0.57 -3.36 1.42
N GLY A 177 -0.23 -4.17 2.42
CA GLY A 177 -1.08 -5.24 2.96
C GLY A 177 -1.42 -6.36 2.01
N ASP A 178 -2.07 -7.37 2.59
CA ASP A 178 -2.53 -8.58 1.95
C ASP A 178 -1.46 -9.17 1.05
N ILE A 179 -0.31 -9.46 1.66
CA ILE A 179 0.85 -9.98 0.97
C ILE A 179 0.53 -11.39 0.41
N VAL A 180 -0.24 -12.16 1.18
CA VAL A 180 -0.75 -13.49 0.83
C VAL A 180 -2.26 -13.58 1.10
N SER A 181 -2.91 -14.61 0.59
CA SER A 181 -4.31 -14.91 0.91
C SER A 181 -4.38 -15.94 2.04
N ASP A 182 -4.20 -15.49 3.29
CA ASP A 182 -4.22 -16.28 4.54
C ASP A 182 -3.13 -17.36 4.73
N ASP A 183 -2.39 -17.72 3.68
CA ASP A 183 -1.29 -18.67 3.77
C ASP A 183 0.07 -18.00 4.00
N LEU A 184 0.33 -17.66 5.27
CA LEU A 184 1.56 -16.99 5.71
C LEU A 184 2.83 -17.81 5.42
N SER A 185 2.71 -19.11 5.10
CA SER A 185 3.85 -19.94 4.69
C SER A 185 4.45 -19.53 3.34
N LEU A 186 3.73 -18.73 2.55
CA LEU A 186 4.17 -18.24 1.23
C LEU A 186 5.09 -17.01 1.29
N TYR A 187 5.22 -16.33 2.45
CA TYR A 187 6.08 -15.15 2.57
C TYR A 187 7.50 -15.34 2.02
N PRO A 188 8.24 -16.43 2.33
CA PRO A 188 9.59 -16.60 1.80
C PRO A 188 9.64 -16.69 0.27
N ALA A 189 8.65 -17.34 -0.34
CA ALA A 189 8.57 -17.49 -1.79
C ALA A 189 8.27 -16.15 -2.46
N LEU A 190 7.34 -15.39 -1.90
CA LEU A 190 6.99 -14.06 -2.41
C LEU A 190 8.14 -13.06 -2.22
N ASN A 191 8.80 -13.07 -1.06
CA ASN A 191 9.96 -12.21 -0.77
C ASN A 191 11.08 -12.46 -1.79
N LYS A 192 11.39 -13.72 -2.11
CA LYS A 192 12.38 -14.09 -3.14
C LYS A 192 12.02 -13.54 -4.53
N VAL A 193 10.74 -13.37 -4.84
CA VAL A 193 10.29 -12.73 -6.08
C VAL A 193 10.47 -11.22 -5.96
N THR A 194 9.88 -10.58 -4.95
CA THR A 194 9.92 -9.12 -4.76
C THR A 194 11.34 -8.57 -4.69
N THR A 195 12.27 -9.24 -4.00
CA THR A 195 13.65 -8.75 -3.85
C THR A 195 14.47 -8.78 -5.15
N GLN A 196 13.97 -9.41 -6.23
CA GLN A 196 14.56 -9.30 -7.56
C GLN A 196 14.52 -7.87 -8.12
N LEU A 197 13.63 -7.01 -7.60
CA LEU A 197 13.58 -5.59 -7.96
C LEU A 197 14.84 -4.82 -7.54
N GLY A 198 15.64 -5.35 -6.60
CA GLY A 198 16.93 -4.78 -6.24
C GLY A 198 16.85 -3.45 -5.49
N VAL A 199 15.70 -3.14 -4.88
CA VAL A 199 15.49 -1.93 -4.06
C VAL A 199 15.07 -2.33 -2.65
N PRO A 200 15.42 -1.54 -1.60
CA PRO A 200 14.90 -1.76 -0.25
C PRO A 200 13.37 -1.79 -0.27
N TRP A 201 12.79 -2.90 0.21
CA TRP A 201 11.35 -3.14 0.16
C TRP A 201 10.74 -3.16 1.55
N PHE A 202 9.66 -2.40 1.72
CA PHE A 202 8.94 -2.22 2.98
C PHE A 202 7.54 -2.83 2.84
N HIS A 203 7.02 -3.39 3.92
CA HIS A 203 5.72 -4.04 3.90
C HIS A 203 4.84 -3.45 4.99
N VAL A 204 3.55 -3.37 4.70
CA VAL A 204 2.47 -3.04 5.63
C VAL A 204 1.58 -4.28 5.75
N PRO A 205 1.13 -4.71 6.94
CA PRO A 205 0.24 -5.85 7.05
C PRO A 205 -1.17 -5.52 6.59
N GLY A 206 -1.85 -6.48 5.96
CA GLY A 206 -3.28 -6.43 5.68
C GLY A 206 -4.07 -7.43 6.50
N ASN A 207 -5.39 -7.49 6.27
CA ASN A 207 -6.25 -8.37 7.05
C ASN A 207 -6.04 -9.87 6.74
N HIS A 208 -5.50 -10.21 5.57
CA HIS A 208 -5.12 -11.58 5.21
C HIS A 208 -3.72 -11.98 5.71
N ASP A 209 -3.00 -11.07 6.36
CA ASP A 209 -1.69 -11.31 6.98
C ASP A 209 -1.80 -11.69 8.47
N LEU A 210 -3.02 -11.76 9.01
CA LEU A 210 -3.29 -12.04 10.41
C LEU A 210 -3.23 -13.54 10.75
N ASN A 211 -2.67 -13.85 11.92
CA ASN A 211 -2.87 -15.14 12.57
C ASN A 211 -4.26 -15.20 13.20
N PHE A 212 -5.24 -15.78 12.50
CA PHE A 212 -6.62 -15.89 12.99
C PHE A 212 -6.81 -16.83 14.20
N ASP A 213 -5.77 -17.56 14.61
CA ASP A 213 -5.73 -18.35 15.84
C ASP A 213 -5.08 -17.60 17.02
N ALA A 214 -4.73 -16.32 16.84
CA ALA A 214 -4.27 -15.44 17.91
C ALA A 214 -5.41 -15.03 18.86
N ARG A 215 -5.03 -14.65 20.08
CA ARG A 215 -5.98 -14.29 21.15
C ARG A 215 -6.31 -12.80 21.18
N ASP A 216 -5.43 -11.98 20.63
CA ASP A 216 -5.53 -10.54 20.60
C ASP A 216 -4.81 -9.97 19.37
N ASP A 217 -5.02 -8.67 19.16
CA ASP A 217 -4.52 -7.88 18.05
C ASP A 217 -3.00 -7.82 17.94
N LEU A 218 -2.31 -7.64 19.05
CA LEU A 218 -0.85 -7.56 19.03
C LEU A 218 -0.23 -8.88 18.55
N GLN A 219 -0.76 -10.00 19.02
CA GLN A 219 -0.25 -11.33 18.69
C GLN A 219 -0.73 -11.85 17.32
N SER A 220 -1.74 -11.24 16.70
CA SER A 220 -2.14 -11.66 15.35
C SER A 220 -1.04 -11.42 14.32
N LEU A 221 -0.10 -10.52 14.59
CA LEU A 221 1.03 -10.26 13.69
C LEU A 221 2.35 -10.92 14.13
N ASP A 222 2.37 -11.90 15.03
CA ASP A 222 3.64 -12.53 15.44
C ASP A 222 4.41 -13.17 14.26
N SER A 223 3.70 -13.79 13.31
CA SER A 223 4.31 -14.35 12.08
C SER A 223 4.79 -13.27 11.12
N TRP A 224 4.02 -12.20 10.96
CA TRP A 224 4.43 -11.01 10.23
C TRP A 224 5.73 -10.44 10.79
N ARG A 225 5.75 -10.20 12.10
CA ARG A 225 6.86 -9.58 12.80
C ARG A 225 8.11 -10.45 12.77
N ALA A 226 7.96 -11.77 12.76
CA ALA A 226 9.07 -12.71 12.59
C ALA A 226 9.80 -12.55 11.24
N ILE A 227 9.09 -12.15 10.18
CA ILE A 227 9.64 -12.01 8.82
C ILE A 227 10.00 -10.56 8.48
N TYR A 228 9.08 -9.63 8.73
CA TYR A 228 9.19 -8.23 8.28
C TYR A 228 9.65 -7.26 9.38
N GLY A 229 9.59 -7.68 10.66
CA GLY A 229 10.06 -6.88 11.79
C GLY A 229 8.96 -6.03 12.44
N PRO A 230 9.11 -4.70 12.56
CA PRO A 230 8.06 -3.86 13.14
C PRO A 230 6.84 -3.80 12.23
N ASP A 231 5.65 -3.77 12.82
CA ASP A 231 4.38 -3.51 12.13
C ASP A 231 4.08 -2.00 11.98
N THR A 232 4.84 -1.16 12.69
CA THR A 232 4.73 0.30 12.70
C THR A 232 6.13 0.91 12.74
N TYR A 233 6.51 1.61 11.68
CA TYR A 233 7.86 2.16 11.55
C TYR A 233 7.93 3.31 10.55
N ALA A 234 9.05 4.01 10.52
CA ALA A 234 9.30 5.08 9.57
C ALA A 234 10.63 4.89 8.84
N VAL A 235 10.69 5.41 7.63
CA VAL A 235 11.88 5.43 6.76
C VAL A 235 11.98 6.81 6.13
N GLU A 236 13.18 7.36 6.04
CA GLU A 236 13.42 8.63 5.38
C GLU A 236 14.20 8.45 4.08
N GLU A 237 13.76 9.15 3.05
CA GLU A 237 14.47 9.28 1.78
C GLU A 237 14.34 10.72 1.30
N ALA A 238 15.49 11.38 1.09
CA ALA A 238 15.54 12.79 0.70
C ALA A 238 14.61 13.68 1.57
N ASN A 239 13.65 14.33 0.93
CA ASN A 239 12.69 15.29 1.48
C ASN A 239 11.36 14.64 1.92
N ALA A 240 11.27 13.31 1.97
CA ALA A 240 10.06 12.61 2.35
C ALA A 240 10.27 11.66 3.54
N SER A 241 9.32 11.68 4.49
CA SER A 241 9.19 10.69 5.55
C SER A 241 8.07 9.73 5.19
N PHE A 242 8.40 8.45 5.09
CA PHE A 242 7.45 7.37 4.92
C PHE A 242 7.15 6.78 6.29
N VAL A 243 5.87 6.69 6.65
CA VAL A 243 5.42 6.01 7.86
C VAL A 243 4.52 4.86 7.45
N PHE A 244 4.96 3.64 7.74
CA PHE A 244 4.23 2.42 7.45
C PHE A 244 3.50 2.00 8.72
N LEU A 245 2.19 1.80 8.61
CA LEU A 245 1.29 1.58 9.73
C LEU A 245 0.47 0.32 9.48
N ASP A 246 0.60 -0.65 10.38
CA ASP A 246 -0.47 -1.61 10.62
C ASP A 246 -1.74 -0.87 11.03
N ASP A 247 -2.78 -0.99 10.24
CA ASP A 247 -4.07 -0.38 10.55
C ASP A 247 -5.21 -1.38 10.65
N VAL A 248 -4.88 -2.65 10.85
CA VAL A 248 -5.85 -3.74 10.96
C VAL A 248 -6.02 -4.13 12.42
N ILE A 249 -7.05 -3.58 13.07
CA ILE A 249 -7.38 -3.94 14.45
C ILE A 249 -8.14 -5.26 14.46
N TYR A 250 -7.44 -6.35 14.78
CA TYR A 250 -8.01 -7.69 14.90
C TYR A 250 -8.92 -7.80 16.13
N THR A 251 -10.13 -8.31 15.90
CA THR A 251 -11.20 -8.48 16.87
C THR A 251 -11.66 -9.94 16.88
N PRO A 252 -10.89 -10.84 17.52
CA PRO A 252 -11.20 -12.27 17.52
C PRO A 252 -12.63 -12.55 18.02
N GLY A 253 -13.38 -13.31 17.23
CA GLY A 253 -14.78 -13.65 17.51
C GLY A 253 -15.83 -12.66 16.96
N ALA A 254 -15.42 -11.50 16.42
CA ALA A 254 -16.30 -10.61 15.67
C ALA A 254 -16.50 -11.07 14.21
N LYS A 255 -17.44 -10.43 13.50
CA LYS A 255 -17.68 -10.63 12.06
C LYS A 255 -17.92 -9.26 11.38
N PRO A 256 -17.02 -8.79 10.51
CA PRO A 256 -15.68 -9.32 10.25
C PRO A 256 -14.82 -9.32 11.53
N ALA A 257 -13.77 -10.15 11.56
CA ALA A 257 -12.89 -10.26 12.72
C ALA A 257 -11.84 -9.13 12.79
N TYR A 258 -12.07 -8.00 12.14
CA TYR A 258 -11.19 -6.84 12.18
C TYR A 258 -11.96 -5.55 11.86
N VAL A 259 -11.33 -4.41 12.14
CA VAL A 259 -11.75 -3.07 11.71
C VAL A 259 -10.52 -2.22 11.43
N GLY A 260 -10.60 -1.28 10.47
CA GLY A 260 -9.52 -0.31 10.27
C GLY A 260 -9.35 0.58 11.50
N GLY A 261 -8.14 0.81 11.96
CA GLY A 261 -7.88 1.67 13.13
C GLY A 261 -6.43 1.63 13.58
N LEU A 262 -6.08 2.46 14.57
CA LEU A 262 -4.74 2.50 15.15
C LEU A 262 -4.77 2.24 16.64
N ARG A 263 -3.74 1.55 17.13
CA ARG A 263 -3.46 1.32 18.55
C ARG A 263 -2.84 2.56 19.20
N GLU A 264 -2.88 2.60 20.54
CA GLU A 264 -2.34 3.72 21.32
C GLU A 264 -0.81 3.85 21.22
N ASP A 265 -0.09 2.74 21.09
CA ASP A 265 1.37 2.75 20.92
C ASP A 265 1.78 3.35 19.57
N GLN A 266 0.99 3.08 18.52
CA GLN A 266 1.18 3.68 17.21
C GLN A 266 0.92 5.19 17.23
N PHE A 267 -0.13 5.65 17.93
CA PHE A 267 -0.35 7.08 18.15
C PHE A 267 0.79 7.74 18.93
N ALA A 268 1.32 7.07 19.95
CA ALA A 268 2.47 7.56 20.72
C ALA A 268 3.71 7.71 19.83
N PHE A 269 4.00 6.72 18.98
CA PHE A 269 5.07 6.78 17.99
C PHE A 269 4.86 7.92 16.99
N LEU A 270 3.68 8.03 16.38
CA LEU A 270 3.35 9.10 15.43
C LEU A 270 3.53 10.48 16.06
N GLN A 271 3.02 10.69 17.28
CA GLN A 271 3.17 11.95 17.98
C GLN A 271 4.66 12.30 18.22
N ALA A 272 5.45 11.34 18.66
CA ALA A 272 6.86 11.56 18.96
C ALA A 272 7.73 11.70 17.69
N TYR A 273 7.41 11.00 16.61
CA TYR A 273 8.13 11.07 15.34
C TYR A 273 7.79 12.37 14.59
N LEU A 274 6.50 12.66 14.38
CA LEU A 274 6.05 13.85 13.64
C LEU A 274 6.46 15.16 14.33
N ALA A 275 6.60 15.17 15.66
CA ALA A 275 7.09 16.34 16.38
C ALA A 275 8.54 16.74 16.03
N GLN A 276 9.33 15.82 15.49
CA GLN A 276 10.74 16.05 15.13
C GLN A 276 10.92 16.44 13.66
N LEU A 277 9.89 16.29 12.83
CA LEU A 277 10.00 16.54 11.40
C LEU A 277 9.88 18.04 11.07
N PRO A 278 10.66 18.54 10.09
CA PRO A 278 10.39 19.83 9.49
C PRO A 278 8.97 19.87 8.92
N ARG A 279 8.24 20.98 9.12
CA ARG A 279 6.83 21.08 8.69
C ARG A 279 6.65 20.99 7.19
N GLU A 280 7.59 21.50 6.40
CA GLU A 280 7.55 21.45 4.93
C GLU A 280 7.93 20.07 4.35
N ARG A 281 8.28 19.09 5.19
CA ARG A 281 8.63 17.74 4.74
C ARG A 281 7.38 17.03 4.21
N LEU A 282 7.52 16.32 3.09
CA LEU A 282 6.46 15.42 2.62
C LEU A 282 6.31 14.25 3.61
N VAL A 283 5.11 14.08 4.17
CA VAL A 283 4.75 12.92 4.98
C VAL A 283 3.90 11.98 4.13
N VAL A 284 4.38 10.76 3.90
CA VAL A 284 3.66 9.71 3.20
C VAL A 284 3.29 8.62 4.19
N LEU A 285 1.99 8.36 4.35
CA LEU A 285 1.51 7.21 5.10
C LEU A 285 1.26 6.04 4.16
N GLY A 286 1.78 4.87 4.50
CA GLY A 286 1.42 3.59 3.88
C GLY A 286 0.64 2.75 4.88
N LEU A 287 -0.60 2.44 4.57
CA LEU A 287 -1.52 1.65 5.38
C LEU A 287 -2.34 0.73 4.47
N HIS A 288 -3.12 -0.21 5.01
CA HIS A 288 -3.87 -1.16 4.20
C HIS A 288 -5.36 -0.77 4.09
N ILE A 289 -6.05 -0.55 5.21
CA ILE A 289 -7.49 -0.25 5.22
C ILE A 289 -7.75 1.24 4.90
N PRO A 290 -8.53 1.58 3.88
CA PRO A 290 -8.73 2.99 3.51
C PRO A 290 -9.36 3.83 4.62
N LEU A 291 -9.01 5.12 4.66
CA LEU A 291 -9.54 6.06 5.66
C LEU A 291 -10.95 6.55 5.33
N PHE A 292 -11.42 6.37 4.09
CA PHE A 292 -12.80 6.61 3.70
C PHE A 292 -13.70 5.41 4.00
N ASP A 293 -14.98 5.68 4.23
CA ASP A 293 -15.98 4.61 4.35
C ASP A 293 -16.28 4.01 2.97
N ALA A 294 -16.07 2.71 2.83
CA ALA A 294 -16.39 1.97 1.61
C ALA A 294 -17.90 1.88 1.36
N ALA A 295 -18.70 1.90 2.43
CA ALA A 295 -20.16 1.90 2.37
C ALA A 295 -20.75 3.00 3.27
N PRO A 296 -21.77 3.74 2.82
CA PRO A 296 -22.38 4.79 3.64
C PRO A 296 -22.91 4.26 4.97
N GLY A 297 -22.50 4.89 6.07
CA GLY A 297 -22.97 4.56 7.42
C GLY A 297 -22.29 3.34 8.06
N GLN A 298 -21.26 2.78 7.43
CA GLN A 298 -20.43 1.73 8.00
C GLN A 298 -18.99 2.22 8.12
N GLU A 299 -18.42 2.15 9.32
CA GLU A 299 -17.01 2.46 9.53
C GLU A 299 -16.15 1.40 8.84
N THR A 300 -15.41 1.81 7.82
CA THR A 300 -14.29 1.01 7.28
C THR A 300 -13.08 1.16 8.20
N PHE A 301 -12.84 2.40 8.62
CA PHE A 301 -11.82 2.78 9.59
C PHE A 301 -12.49 3.52 10.74
N ARG A 302 -12.13 3.21 11.99
CA ARG A 302 -12.70 3.85 13.19
C ARG A 302 -12.58 5.37 13.08
N HIS A 303 -13.70 6.07 13.00
CA HIS A 303 -13.74 7.51 12.76
C HIS A 303 -13.03 8.31 13.87
N ALA A 304 -13.03 7.79 15.10
CA ALA A 304 -12.30 8.38 16.21
C ALA A 304 -10.79 8.40 15.98
N ASP A 305 -10.24 7.28 15.49
CA ASP A 305 -8.81 7.17 15.17
C ASP A 305 -8.45 8.02 13.98
N ARG A 306 -9.28 8.00 12.92
CA ARG A 306 -9.10 8.84 11.73
C ARG A 306 -9.00 10.32 12.11
N ARG A 307 -9.91 10.82 12.96
CA ARG A 307 -9.87 12.21 13.45
C ARG A 307 -8.60 12.52 14.24
N ARG A 308 -8.14 11.58 15.06
CA ARG A 308 -6.92 11.74 15.85
C ARG A 308 -5.67 11.74 14.95
N LEU A 309 -5.63 10.89 13.93
CA LEU A 309 -4.59 10.88 12.90
C LEU A 309 -4.56 12.20 12.13
N PHE A 310 -5.72 12.68 11.65
CA PHE A 310 -5.84 13.97 10.97
C PHE A 310 -5.34 15.13 11.84
N ALA A 311 -5.63 15.11 13.14
CA ALA A 311 -5.15 16.13 14.07
C ALA A 311 -3.61 16.16 14.22
N LEU A 312 -2.92 15.03 14.06
CA LEU A 312 -1.46 14.95 14.07
C LEU A 312 -0.82 15.43 12.77
N LEU A 313 -1.54 15.32 11.65
CA LEU A 313 -1.03 15.60 10.30
C LEU A 313 -1.36 17.00 9.79
N LYS A 314 -2.39 17.65 10.32
CA LYS A 314 -2.94 18.92 9.78
C LYS A 314 -1.93 20.06 9.61
N ASP A 315 -0.86 20.07 10.41
CA ASP A 315 0.17 21.11 10.38
C ASP A 315 1.26 20.85 9.32
N PHE A 316 1.20 19.72 8.61
CA PHE A 316 2.03 19.42 7.45
C PHE A 316 1.28 19.82 6.18
N PRO A 317 1.84 20.70 5.33
CA PRO A 317 1.19 21.11 4.09
C PRO A 317 1.25 20.01 3.01
N HIS A 318 2.22 19.11 3.07
CA HIS A 318 2.44 18.03 2.11
C HIS A 318 2.22 16.67 2.80
N VAL A 319 1.02 16.12 2.65
CA VAL A 319 0.66 14.80 3.18
C VAL A 319 0.01 13.96 2.09
N LEU A 320 0.44 12.72 1.95
CA LEU A 320 -0.13 11.70 1.08
C LEU A 320 -0.46 10.46 1.90
N VAL A 321 -1.66 9.92 1.73
CA VAL A 321 -2.03 8.59 2.24
C VAL A 321 -2.09 7.62 1.08
N LEU A 322 -1.43 6.48 1.22
CA LEU A 322 -1.50 5.34 0.32
C LEU A 322 -2.22 4.21 1.07
N SER A 323 -3.39 3.81 0.58
CA SER A 323 -4.20 2.70 1.11
C SER A 323 -4.44 1.62 0.06
N ALA A 324 -5.07 0.51 0.43
CA ALA A 324 -5.19 -0.70 -0.38
C ALA A 324 -6.54 -1.39 -0.14
N HIS A 325 -6.60 -2.74 -0.08
CA HIS A 325 -7.74 -3.52 0.43
C HIS A 325 -8.97 -3.62 -0.48
N SER A 326 -9.30 -2.59 -1.27
CA SER A 326 -10.57 -2.56 -2.00
C SER A 326 -10.59 -3.37 -3.30
N HIS A 327 -9.42 -3.74 -3.82
CA HIS A 327 -9.24 -4.30 -5.16
C HIS A 327 -9.93 -3.46 -6.25
N THR A 328 -9.87 -2.14 -6.09
CA THR A 328 -10.26 -1.09 -7.05
C THR A 328 -9.31 0.10 -6.92
N GLN A 329 -9.36 1.05 -7.84
CA GLN A 329 -8.66 2.33 -7.71
C GLN A 329 -9.59 3.45 -7.30
N ARG A 330 -9.12 4.30 -6.38
CA ARG A 330 -9.86 5.50 -5.98
C ARG A 330 -8.92 6.62 -5.55
N GLN A 331 -9.19 7.82 -6.05
CA GLN A 331 -8.60 9.07 -5.57
C GLN A 331 -9.59 9.74 -4.60
N VAL A 332 -9.17 10.01 -3.37
CA VAL A 332 -9.98 10.68 -2.34
C VAL A 332 -9.28 11.93 -1.84
N ALA A 333 -10.05 13.01 -1.71
CA ALA A 333 -9.60 14.27 -1.15
C ALA A 333 -10.42 14.55 0.12
N HIS A 334 -9.87 14.21 1.30
CA HIS A 334 -10.57 14.42 2.56
C HIS A 334 -10.70 15.90 2.89
N GLY A 335 -11.90 16.26 3.35
CA GLY A 335 -12.29 17.63 3.68
C GLY A 335 -12.66 17.82 5.15
N ALA A 336 -13.08 19.05 5.47
CA ALA A 336 -13.48 19.45 6.82
C ALA A 336 -14.72 18.69 7.34
N ASP A 337 -15.58 18.22 6.44
CA ASP A 337 -16.73 17.36 6.72
C ASP A 337 -16.32 16.00 7.30
N GLU A 338 -15.13 15.51 6.96
CA GLU A 338 -14.56 14.26 7.49
C GLU A 338 -13.65 14.47 8.71
N GLY A 339 -13.48 15.73 9.14
CA GLY A 339 -12.64 16.12 10.27
C GLY A 339 -11.22 16.56 9.90
N TRP A 340 -10.89 16.65 8.61
CA TRP A 340 -9.59 17.15 8.17
C TRP A 340 -9.51 18.68 8.29
N GLN A 341 -8.42 19.20 8.87
CA GLN A 341 -8.23 20.63 9.15
C GLN A 341 -6.93 21.20 8.56
N GLY A 342 -6.31 20.50 7.61
CA GLY A 342 -5.10 20.98 6.96
C GLY A 342 -5.37 22.10 5.95
N VAL A 343 -4.27 22.73 5.50
CA VAL A 343 -4.31 23.90 4.59
C VAL A 343 -4.81 23.59 3.18
N ARG A 344 -4.79 22.32 2.77
CA ARG A 344 -5.29 21.79 1.50
C ARG A 344 -6.01 20.47 1.77
N PRO A 345 -6.94 20.00 0.91
CA PRO A 345 -7.54 18.67 1.06
C PRO A 345 -6.46 17.59 1.18
N LEU A 346 -6.66 16.63 2.09
CA LEU A 346 -5.73 15.51 2.26
C LEU A 346 -5.97 14.49 1.16
N HIS A 347 -4.94 14.21 0.37
CA HIS A 347 -5.01 13.24 -0.70
C HIS A 347 -4.74 11.82 -0.17
N GLU A 348 -5.74 10.95 -0.30
CA GLU A 348 -5.62 9.51 -0.16
C GLU A 348 -5.76 8.86 -1.55
N TYR A 349 -4.77 8.04 -1.92
CA TYR A 349 -4.84 7.16 -3.08
C TYR A 349 -5.01 5.72 -2.60
N ASN A 350 -6.18 5.14 -2.91
CA ASN A 350 -6.42 3.72 -2.76
C ASN A 350 -5.85 2.99 -3.97
N VAL A 351 -4.71 2.34 -3.75
CA VAL A 351 -3.85 1.78 -4.78
C VAL A 351 -4.48 0.51 -5.34
N GLY A 352 -4.48 0.40 -6.67
CA GLY A 352 -4.95 -0.81 -7.35
C GLY A 352 -4.13 -2.05 -6.99
N ALA A 353 -4.80 -3.18 -6.85
CA ALA A 353 -4.22 -4.45 -6.43
C ALA A 353 -3.27 -5.05 -7.49
N ALA A 354 -2.15 -5.58 -7.04
CA ALA A 354 -1.18 -6.32 -7.87
C ALA A 354 -1.76 -7.65 -8.34
N CYS A 355 -2.56 -8.32 -7.50
CA CYS A 355 -3.36 -9.49 -7.91
C CYS A 355 -4.60 -9.11 -8.74
N GLY A 356 -4.89 -7.82 -8.85
CA GLY A 356 -6.14 -7.28 -9.36
C GLY A 356 -7.33 -7.96 -8.71
N ALA A 357 -8.12 -8.72 -9.48
CA ALA A 357 -9.18 -9.53 -8.92
C ALA A 357 -8.68 -10.93 -8.52
N PHE A 358 -7.82 -11.03 -7.49
CA PHE A 358 -7.44 -12.32 -6.88
C PHE A 358 -6.80 -13.33 -7.86
N TRP A 359 -6.01 -12.86 -8.84
CA TRP A 359 -5.45 -13.72 -9.89
C TRP A 359 -6.52 -14.57 -10.63
N SER A 360 -7.73 -14.01 -10.81
CA SER A 360 -8.86 -14.68 -11.46
C SER A 360 -9.07 -14.26 -12.92
N GLY A 361 -10.06 -14.88 -13.57
CA GLY A 361 -10.44 -14.59 -14.96
C GLY A 361 -9.81 -15.53 -15.97
N VAL A 362 -10.15 -15.30 -17.24
CA VAL A 362 -9.67 -16.13 -18.35
C VAL A 362 -8.16 -15.95 -18.50
N LYS A 363 -7.45 -17.06 -18.60
CA LYS A 363 -5.99 -17.05 -18.80
C LYS A 363 -5.64 -16.64 -20.22
N ASP A 364 -4.58 -15.86 -20.36
CA ASP A 364 -3.96 -15.54 -21.63
C ASP A 364 -3.17 -16.73 -22.21
N ALA A 365 -2.49 -16.51 -23.34
CA ALA A 365 -1.69 -17.54 -24.01
C ALA A 365 -0.49 -18.03 -23.18
N ASP A 366 -0.01 -17.25 -22.20
CA ASP A 366 1.06 -17.64 -21.29
C ASP A 366 0.50 -18.35 -20.03
N GLY A 367 -0.82 -18.45 -19.91
CA GLY A 367 -1.49 -19.05 -18.76
C GLY A 367 -1.63 -18.11 -17.55
N ILE A 368 -1.45 -16.79 -17.74
CA ILE A 368 -1.64 -15.77 -16.70
C ILE A 368 -3.11 -15.33 -16.73
N PRO A 369 -3.81 -15.34 -15.58
CA PRO A 369 -5.17 -14.83 -15.47
C PRO A 369 -5.27 -13.35 -15.88
N ASP A 370 -6.39 -12.94 -16.50
CA ASP A 370 -6.63 -11.55 -16.89
C ASP A 370 -6.57 -10.57 -15.69
N ALA A 371 -7.03 -11.02 -14.52
CA ALA A 371 -6.93 -10.30 -13.25
C ALA A 371 -7.49 -8.87 -13.23
N THR A 372 -8.30 -8.45 -14.20
CA THR A 372 -8.93 -7.12 -14.19
C THR A 372 -9.77 -6.93 -12.93
N MET A 373 -9.56 -5.81 -12.22
CA MET A 373 -10.30 -5.42 -11.02
C MET A 373 -11.78 -5.14 -11.31
N SER A 374 -12.61 -5.15 -10.28
CA SER A 374 -14.07 -5.00 -10.42
C SER A 374 -14.51 -3.66 -11.00
N ASP A 375 -13.67 -2.62 -10.86
CA ASP A 375 -13.85 -1.29 -11.46
C ASP A 375 -13.41 -1.20 -12.93
N GLY A 376 -12.90 -2.30 -13.51
CA GLY A 376 -12.40 -2.39 -14.88
C GLY A 376 -10.93 -2.01 -15.07
N THR A 377 -10.21 -1.65 -14.01
CA THR A 377 -8.78 -1.36 -14.10
C THR A 377 -8.00 -2.68 -14.16
N PRO A 378 -7.05 -2.88 -15.10
CA PRO A 378 -6.18 -4.06 -15.07
C PRO A 378 -5.34 -4.10 -13.79
N ASN A 379 -4.90 -5.29 -13.37
CA ASN A 379 -3.92 -5.42 -12.30
C ASN A 379 -2.58 -4.75 -12.67
N GLY A 380 -1.76 -4.46 -11.67
CA GLY A 380 -0.58 -3.62 -11.91
C GLY A 380 0.07 -3.08 -10.65
N TYR A 381 0.74 -1.93 -10.80
CA TYR A 381 1.44 -1.26 -9.71
C TYR A 381 1.45 0.26 -9.91
N ALA A 382 1.69 1.00 -8.83
CA ALA A 382 1.88 2.44 -8.89
C ALA A 382 3.36 2.83 -8.75
N VAL A 383 3.69 4.00 -9.29
CA VAL A 383 4.97 4.69 -9.08
C VAL A 383 4.68 6.04 -8.46
N LEU A 384 5.27 6.28 -7.29
CA LEU A 384 5.32 7.58 -6.64
C LEU A 384 6.60 8.29 -7.06
N GLN A 385 6.48 9.42 -7.74
CA GLN A 385 7.59 10.33 -8.01
C GLN A 385 7.54 11.48 -7.03
N VAL A 386 8.61 11.66 -6.25
CA VAL A 386 8.80 12.80 -5.35
C VAL A 386 9.78 13.77 -5.99
N ALA A 387 9.38 15.03 -6.11
CA ALA A 387 10.22 16.11 -6.61
C ALA A 387 11.12 16.66 -5.49
N PRO A 388 12.25 17.34 -5.82
CA PRO A 388 13.14 17.97 -4.83
C PRO A 388 12.45 18.85 -3.78
N GLY A 389 11.35 19.51 -4.17
CA GLY A 389 10.61 20.46 -3.32
C GLY A 389 9.58 19.83 -2.37
N GLY A 390 9.28 18.54 -2.49
CA GLY A 390 8.31 17.82 -1.63
C GLY A 390 6.97 17.58 -2.32
N ASP A 391 6.76 18.20 -3.48
CA ASP A 391 5.65 17.85 -4.37
C ASP A 391 5.82 16.42 -4.91
N TYR A 392 4.71 15.80 -5.27
CA TYR A 392 4.71 14.45 -5.79
C TYR A 392 3.70 14.26 -6.92
N THR A 393 3.95 13.24 -7.74
CA THR A 393 3.01 12.75 -8.76
C THR A 393 2.92 11.23 -8.66
N LEU A 394 1.74 10.70 -8.91
CA LEU A 394 1.47 9.25 -8.95
C LEU A 394 1.14 8.83 -10.38
N ALA A 395 1.64 7.66 -10.77
CA ALA A 395 1.28 6.99 -12.02
C ALA A 395 0.90 5.54 -11.71
N TYR A 396 -0.09 4.99 -12.42
CA TYR A 396 -0.40 3.57 -12.38
C TYR A 396 0.03 2.90 -13.67
N HIS A 397 0.60 1.71 -13.56
CA HIS A 397 1.10 0.91 -14.65
C HIS A 397 0.37 -0.43 -14.65
N ALA A 398 -0.47 -0.65 -15.65
CA ALA A 398 -1.10 -1.94 -15.88
C ALA A 398 -0.03 -2.99 -16.22
N ALA A 399 -0.15 -4.18 -15.64
CA ALA A 399 0.78 -5.28 -15.82
C ALA A 399 0.95 -5.60 -17.31
N ARG A 400 2.22 -5.70 -17.75
CA ARG A 400 2.61 -5.99 -19.15
C ARG A 400 2.02 -5.07 -20.23
N ALA A 401 1.39 -3.96 -19.87
CA ALA A 401 0.91 -2.95 -20.80
C ALA A 401 2.05 -1.98 -21.20
N PRO A 402 1.91 -1.24 -22.31
CA PRO A 402 2.77 -0.09 -22.60
C PRO A 402 2.74 0.95 -21.47
N ASP A 403 3.87 1.63 -21.20
CA ASP A 403 3.99 2.59 -20.09
C ASP A 403 3.00 3.78 -20.19
N ASP A 404 2.59 4.14 -21.41
CA ASP A 404 1.63 5.21 -21.71
C ASP A 404 0.16 4.74 -21.72
N ALA A 405 -0.10 3.47 -21.42
CA ALA A 405 -1.46 2.94 -21.30
C ALA A 405 -2.09 3.40 -19.97
N GLN A 406 -2.74 4.56 -20.00
CA GLN A 406 -3.38 5.19 -18.83
C GLN A 406 -4.91 5.23 -18.90
N LEU A 407 -5.48 4.75 -20.02
CA LEU A 407 -6.92 4.62 -20.20
C LEU A 407 -7.29 3.50 -21.17
N LEU A 408 -8.46 2.89 -20.93
CA LEU A 408 -9.03 1.86 -21.80
C LEU A 408 -10.40 2.30 -22.32
N LEU A 409 -10.65 2.02 -23.59
CA LEU A 409 -11.87 2.43 -24.28
C LEU A 409 -12.81 1.26 -24.52
N SER A 410 -14.11 1.50 -24.32
CA SER A 410 -15.18 0.60 -24.74
C SER A 410 -16.17 1.35 -25.61
N ALA A 411 -16.44 0.85 -26.82
CA ALA A 411 -17.36 1.48 -27.76
C ALA A 411 -18.11 0.43 -28.59
N PRO A 412 -19.37 0.70 -28.99
CA PRO A 412 -20.06 -0.08 -30.00
C PRO A 412 -19.23 -0.17 -31.28
N LYS A 413 -19.22 -1.34 -31.92
CA LYS A 413 -18.51 -1.54 -33.19
C LYS A 413 -19.31 -1.06 -34.40
N VAL A 414 -20.64 -1.19 -34.34
CA VAL A 414 -21.56 -0.80 -35.41
C VAL A 414 -22.77 -0.09 -34.81
N LEU A 415 -23.21 0.99 -35.43
CA LEU A 415 -24.44 1.70 -35.12
C LEU A 415 -25.23 1.96 -36.42
N ARG A 416 -26.56 2.05 -36.30
CA ARG A 416 -27.40 2.45 -37.43
C ARG A 416 -27.31 3.96 -37.65
N GLN A 417 -27.09 4.38 -38.90
CA GLN A 417 -27.16 5.79 -39.30
C GLN A 417 -28.55 6.37 -38.97
N GLY A 418 -28.56 7.55 -38.35
CA GLY A 418 -29.78 8.25 -37.90
C GLY A 418 -30.48 7.62 -36.69
N ALA A 419 -29.87 6.64 -36.01
CA ALA A 419 -30.41 6.15 -34.74
C ALA A 419 -30.33 7.20 -33.64
N TYR A 420 -31.21 7.14 -32.65
CA TYR A 420 -31.09 8.00 -31.47
C TYR A 420 -29.73 7.78 -30.78
N ALA A 421 -29.02 8.86 -30.45
CA ALA A 421 -27.65 8.84 -29.93
C ALA A 421 -27.55 8.39 -28.45
N ALA A 422 -28.19 7.25 -28.13
CA ALA A 422 -28.16 6.64 -26.79
C ALA A 422 -26.90 5.83 -26.51
N TRP A 423 -26.10 5.51 -27.53
CA TRP A 423 -24.90 4.70 -27.41
C TRP A 423 -23.65 5.57 -27.47
N GLY A 424 -22.59 5.15 -26.79
CA GLY A 424 -21.44 6.01 -26.54
C GLY A 424 -20.15 5.23 -26.38
N VAL A 425 -19.04 5.96 -26.43
CA VAL A 425 -17.74 5.50 -25.99
C VAL A 425 -17.62 5.72 -24.48
N TYR A 426 -17.04 4.74 -23.81
CA TYR A 426 -16.59 4.83 -22.43
C TYR A 426 -15.07 4.86 -22.38
N ALA A 427 -14.52 5.65 -21.47
CA ALA A 427 -13.11 5.73 -21.17
C ALA A 427 -12.92 5.49 -19.67
N ASN A 428 -12.26 4.40 -19.32
CA ASN A 428 -11.80 4.11 -17.97
C ASN A 428 -10.38 4.68 -17.84
N VAL A 429 -10.19 5.72 -17.01
CA VAL A 429 -8.91 6.44 -16.88
C VAL A 429 -8.34 6.11 -15.51
N PHE A 430 -7.29 5.29 -15.44
CA PHE A 430 -6.89 4.60 -14.19
C PHE A 430 -6.66 5.56 -13.02
N MET A 431 -5.81 6.57 -13.21
CA MET A 431 -5.52 7.60 -12.20
C MET A 431 -6.48 8.80 -12.24
N GLY A 432 -7.64 8.65 -12.88
CA GLY A 432 -8.62 9.71 -13.03
C GLY A 432 -9.38 10.01 -11.73
N ASP A 433 -9.65 11.28 -11.49
CA ASP A 433 -10.45 11.76 -10.36
C ASP A 433 -11.64 12.62 -10.83
N ALA A 434 -12.38 13.18 -9.88
CA ALA A 434 -13.53 14.02 -10.17
C ALA A 434 -13.22 15.29 -10.99
N GLN A 435 -11.97 15.77 -10.97
CA GLN A 435 -11.51 17.00 -11.62
C GLN A 435 -10.79 16.74 -12.95
N THR A 436 -10.48 15.48 -13.25
CA THR A 436 -9.74 15.08 -14.44
C THR A 436 -10.47 15.47 -15.74
N PRO A 437 -9.88 16.35 -16.57
CA PRO A 437 -10.43 16.67 -17.87
C PRO A 437 -10.31 15.47 -18.80
N VAL A 438 -11.44 15.01 -19.34
CA VAL A 438 -11.50 13.96 -20.35
C VAL A 438 -12.33 14.45 -21.52
N GLU A 439 -11.75 14.35 -22.71
CA GLU A 439 -12.36 14.86 -23.95
C GLU A 439 -12.29 13.79 -25.03
N MET A 440 -13.24 13.83 -25.96
CA MET A 440 -13.23 13.01 -27.17
C MET A 440 -13.37 13.87 -28.43
N ARG A 441 -12.88 13.37 -29.55
CA ARG A 441 -13.16 13.89 -30.88
C ARG A 441 -13.41 12.76 -31.87
N ILE A 442 -14.03 13.10 -32.99
CA ILE A 442 -14.37 12.15 -34.05
C ILE A 442 -13.82 12.66 -35.37
N ASP A 443 -13.13 11.78 -36.10
CA ASP A 443 -12.51 12.05 -37.41
C ASP A 443 -11.68 13.35 -37.45
N GLY A 444 -10.89 13.60 -36.40
CA GLY A 444 -10.05 14.79 -36.30
C GLY A 444 -10.83 16.10 -36.06
N GLY A 445 -12.12 16.03 -35.76
CA GLY A 445 -12.95 17.19 -35.42
C GLY A 445 -12.59 17.86 -34.08
N ALA A 446 -13.45 18.75 -33.63
CA ALA A 446 -13.25 19.46 -32.36
C ALA A 446 -13.31 18.51 -31.15
N TRP A 447 -12.45 18.77 -30.17
CA TRP A 447 -12.51 18.12 -28.86
C TRP A 447 -13.79 18.54 -28.13
N GLN A 448 -14.45 17.56 -27.53
CA GLN A 448 -15.69 17.72 -26.78
C GLN A 448 -15.54 17.05 -25.41
N PRO A 449 -16.01 17.68 -24.32
CA PRO A 449 -15.89 17.09 -22.99
C PRO A 449 -16.72 15.80 -22.88
N MET A 450 -16.13 14.79 -22.25
CA MET A 450 -16.85 13.59 -21.83
C MET A 450 -17.42 13.79 -20.42
N LYS A 451 -18.53 13.10 -20.12
CA LYS A 451 -19.18 13.18 -18.81
C LYS A 451 -18.69 12.05 -17.90
N ARG A 452 -18.17 12.37 -16.70
CA ARG A 452 -17.90 11.36 -15.67
C ARG A 452 -19.19 10.66 -15.26
N VAL A 453 -19.15 9.34 -15.12
CA VAL A 453 -20.27 8.49 -14.70
C VAL A 453 -19.79 7.46 -13.69
N GLU A 454 -20.63 7.15 -12.71
CA GLU A 454 -20.38 6.06 -11.76
C GLU A 454 -21.24 4.87 -12.17
N ARG A 455 -20.63 3.95 -12.93
CA ARG A 455 -21.25 2.76 -13.51
C ARG A 455 -20.21 1.66 -13.65
N PRO A 456 -20.61 0.38 -13.70
CA PRO A 456 -19.67 -0.68 -14.00
C PRO A 456 -19.04 -0.51 -15.38
N ASP A 457 -17.75 -0.83 -15.50
CA ASP A 457 -17.04 -0.78 -16.78
C ASP A 457 -17.70 -1.79 -17.76
N PRO A 458 -18.14 -1.36 -18.96
CA PRO A 458 -18.76 -2.26 -19.92
C PRO A 458 -17.90 -3.46 -20.34
N ARG A 459 -16.57 -3.38 -20.20
CA ARG A 459 -15.64 -4.48 -20.50
C ARG A 459 -15.78 -5.61 -19.47
N VAL A 460 -15.86 -5.27 -18.19
CA VAL A 460 -16.06 -6.26 -17.11
C VAL A 460 -17.46 -6.85 -17.18
N LEU A 461 -18.49 -6.03 -17.43
CA LEU A 461 -19.85 -6.52 -17.66
C LEU A 461 -19.94 -7.52 -18.82
N ALA A 462 -19.18 -7.29 -19.90
CA ALA A 462 -19.10 -8.23 -21.01
C ALA A 462 -18.46 -9.56 -20.59
N GLU A 463 -17.41 -9.54 -19.77
CA GLU A 463 -16.83 -10.76 -19.21
C GLU A 463 -17.77 -11.49 -18.26
N ASN A 464 -18.46 -10.77 -17.37
CA ASN A 464 -19.47 -11.36 -16.48
C ASN A 464 -20.58 -12.05 -17.28
N THR A 465 -21.07 -11.41 -18.34
CA THR A 465 -22.09 -11.99 -19.23
C THR A 465 -21.56 -13.25 -19.92
N ARG A 466 -20.32 -13.22 -20.43
CA ARG A 466 -19.69 -14.38 -21.07
C ARG A 466 -19.50 -15.53 -20.08
N ASP A 467 -19.15 -15.25 -18.84
CA ASP A 467 -19.05 -16.26 -17.79
C ASP A 467 -20.43 -16.85 -17.43
N ASP A 468 -21.50 -16.04 -17.39
CA ASP A 468 -22.85 -16.50 -17.07
C ASP A 468 -23.47 -17.42 -18.13
N VAL A 469 -23.17 -17.18 -19.41
CA VAL A 469 -23.70 -17.98 -20.52
C VAL A 469 -22.80 -19.15 -20.91
N ALA A 470 -21.64 -19.31 -20.27
CA ALA A 470 -20.71 -20.38 -20.61
C ALA A 470 -21.23 -21.75 -20.14
N GLU A 471 -21.24 -22.72 -21.05
CA GLU A 471 -21.59 -24.12 -20.73
C GLU A 471 -20.43 -24.89 -20.07
N GLN A 472 -19.24 -24.29 -20.02
CA GLN A 472 -18.02 -24.83 -19.40
C GLN A 472 -17.26 -23.73 -18.67
N LEU A 473 -16.47 -24.11 -17.66
CA LEU A 473 -15.63 -23.17 -16.93
C LEU A 473 -14.66 -22.45 -17.88
N ARG A 474 -14.65 -21.11 -17.81
CA ARG A 474 -13.74 -20.25 -18.59
C ARG A 474 -12.39 -20.00 -17.89
N GLY A 475 -12.31 -20.32 -16.60
CA GLY A 475 -11.13 -20.18 -15.74
C GLY A 475 -11.28 -21.04 -14.49
N TYR A 476 -10.26 -21.04 -13.61
CA TYR A 476 -10.40 -21.67 -12.29
C TYR A 476 -11.41 -20.89 -11.44
N ASP A 477 -11.17 -19.58 -11.33
CA ASP A 477 -12.11 -18.60 -10.81
C ASP A 477 -12.63 -17.70 -11.94
N ARG A 478 -13.85 -17.17 -11.74
CA ARG A 478 -14.52 -16.26 -12.68
C ARG A 478 -13.93 -14.84 -12.57
N SER A 479 -14.19 -14.02 -13.58
CA SER A 479 -13.93 -12.58 -13.48
C SER A 479 -14.74 -11.98 -12.32
N PRO A 480 -14.26 -10.92 -11.63
CA PRO A 480 -15.00 -10.33 -10.52
C PRO A 480 -16.34 -9.76 -11.00
N GLU A 481 -17.33 -9.72 -10.11
CA GLU A 481 -18.55 -8.97 -10.40
C GLU A 481 -18.21 -7.50 -10.61
N ALA A 482 -18.69 -6.92 -11.71
CA ALA A 482 -18.39 -5.53 -12.04
C ALA A 482 -19.03 -4.57 -11.03
N THR A 483 -18.22 -3.70 -10.43
CA THR A 483 -18.66 -2.64 -9.51
C THR A 483 -18.60 -1.28 -10.19
N PRO A 484 -19.38 -0.28 -9.71
CA PRO A 484 -19.28 1.08 -10.25
C PRO A 484 -17.87 1.66 -10.14
N SER A 485 -17.28 2.03 -11.27
CA SER A 485 -15.98 2.71 -11.31
C SER A 485 -16.14 4.20 -11.00
N THR A 486 -15.23 4.76 -10.19
CA THR A 486 -15.19 6.20 -9.87
C THR A 486 -14.49 7.04 -10.95
N HIS A 487 -13.87 6.39 -11.92
CA HIS A 487 -12.98 6.95 -12.93
C HIS A 487 -13.36 6.48 -14.34
N LEU A 488 -14.67 6.53 -14.61
CA LEU A 488 -15.26 6.22 -15.90
C LEU A 488 -15.92 7.46 -16.52
N TRP A 489 -15.63 7.71 -17.79
CA TRP A 489 -16.21 8.80 -18.58
C TRP A 489 -17.00 8.25 -19.76
N ARG A 490 -18.09 8.92 -20.11
CA ARG A 490 -18.94 8.56 -21.25
C ARG A 490 -19.10 9.74 -22.20
N GLY A 491 -18.97 9.48 -23.49
CA GLY A 491 -19.26 10.41 -24.57
C GLY A 491 -20.20 9.77 -25.60
N ALA A 492 -21.19 10.52 -26.09
CA ALA A 492 -22.14 10.02 -27.07
C ALA A 492 -21.49 9.90 -28.46
N LEU A 493 -21.79 8.84 -29.20
CA LEU A 493 -21.36 8.71 -30.59
C LEU A 493 -22.42 9.29 -31.52
N PRO A 494 -22.05 10.18 -32.46
CA PRO A 494 -22.97 10.72 -33.44
C PRO A 494 -23.36 9.62 -34.43
N THR A 495 -24.64 9.59 -34.76
CA THR A 495 -25.21 8.64 -35.72
C THR A 495 -25.58 9.31 -37.03
N THR A 496 -25.37 10.63 -37.14
CA THR A 496 -25.72 11.45 -38.30
C THR A 496 -24.57 11.64 -39.27
N LEU A 497 -23.39 11.08 -39.00
CA LEU A 497 -22.27 11.11 -39.92
C LEU A 497 -22.53 10.20 -41.13
N GLU A 498 -21.66 10.29 -42.13
CA GLU A 498 -21.71 9.44 -43.33
C GLU A 498 -21.63 7.96 -42.98
N VAL A 499 -22.18 7.10 -43.85
CA VAL A 499 -22.05 5.64 -43.69
C VAL A 499 -20.58 5.27 -43.86
N GLY A 500 -20.03 4.53 -42.91
CA GLY A 500 -18.61 4.16 -42.95
C GLY A 500 -17.98 4.06 -41.57
N ALA A 501 -16.67 3.80 -41.55
CA ALA A 501 -15.89 3.76 -40.33
C ALA A 501 -15.51 5.17 -39.88
N HIS A 502 -15.63 5.44 -38.59
CA HIS A 502 -15.27 6.69 -37.94
C HIS A 502 -14.26 6.41 -36.83
N THR A 503 -13.26 7.28 -36.72
CA THR A 503 -12.25 7.20 -35.66
C THR A 503 -12.69 8.04 -34.48
N VAL A 504 -12.62 7.46 -33.29
CA VAL A 504 -12.84 8.14 -32.02
C VAL A 504 -11.50 8.23 -31.31
N GLU A 505 -11.08 9.45 -30.98
CA GLU A 505 -9.92 9.70 -30.13
C GLU A 505 -10.41 10.25 -28.80
N VAL A 506 -9.86 9.72 -27.71
CA VAL A 506 -10.12 10.19 -26.35
C VAL A 506 -8.79 10.63 -25.75
N ARG A 507 -8.79 11.74 -25.03
CA ARG A 507 -7.65 12.19 -24.22
C ARG A 507 -8.06 12.49 -22.79
N ALA A 508 -7.18 12.20 -21.85
CA ALA A 508 -7.28 12.58 -20.45
C ALA A 508 -6.05 13.43 -20.08
N THR A 509 -6.25 14.51 -19.30
CA THR A 509 -5.16 15.31 -18.75
C THR A 509 -4.91 14.90 -17.31
N LEU A 510 -3.85 14.11 -17.10
CA LEU A 510 -3.42 13.64 -15.79
C LEU A 510 -2.25 14.49 -15.27
N PRO A 511 -1.90 14.43 -13.98
CA PRO A 511 -0.71 15.09 -13.44
C PRO A 511 0.59 14.69 -14.15
N THR A 512 0.63 13.48 -14.73
CA THR A 512 1.77 12.96 -15.50
C THR A 512 1.80 13.41 -16.96
N GLY A 513 0.76 14.11 -17.44
CA GLY A 513 0.65 14.60 -18.80
C GLY A 513 -0.66 14.20 -19.49
N VAL A 514 -0.74 14.51 -20.79
CA VAL A 514 -1.91 14.17 -21.62
C VAL A 514 -1.74 12.75 -22.14
N GLN A 515 -2.71 11.90 -21.84
CA GLN A 515 -2.76 10.51 -22.27
C GLN A 515 -3.90 10.35 -23.26
N SER A 516 -3.71 9.54 -24.31
CA SER A 516 -4.73 9.38 -25.34
C SER A 516 -4.85 7.94 -25.82
N ALA A 517 -6.07 7.57 -26.19
CA ALA A 517 -6.40 6.29 -26.78
C ALA A 517 -7.35 6.51 -27.96
N ARG A 518 -7.37 5.56 -28.88
CA ARG A 518 -8.25 5.59 -30.05
C ARG A 518 -9.01 4.29 -30.23
N THR A 519 -10.21 4.41 -30.77
CA THR A 519 -11.04 3.27 -31.18
C THR A 519 -11.82 3.66 -32.45
N THR A 520 -12.61 2.73 -32.98
CA THR A 520 -13.43 2.96 -34.16
C THR A 520 -14.84 2.42 -33.97
N TYR A 521 -15.80 3.05 -34.63
CA TYR A 521 -17.15 2.52 -34.82
C TYR A 521 -17.56 2.73 -36.28
N ARG A 522 -18.51 1.91 -36.77
CA ARG A 522 -19.04 2.01 -38.13
C ARG A 522 -20.51 2.43 -38.11
N LEU A 523 -20.89 3.34 -39.00
CA LEU A 523 -22.28 3.63 -39.31
C LEU A 523 -22.76 2.80 -40.50
N GLU A 524 -23.93 2.18 -40.36
CA GLU A 524 -24.57 1.38 -41.40
C GLU A 524 -26.01 1.84 -41.65
N ARG A 525 -26.48 1.67 -42.89
CA ARG A 525 -27.90 1.77 -43.19
C ARG A 525 -28.56 0.45 -42.82
N ALA A 526 -29.70 0.55 -42.15
CA ALA A 526 -30.59 -0.58 -41.93
C ALA A 526 -31.99 -0.20 -42.38
N THR A 527 -32.62 -1.11 -43.11
CA THR A 527 -34.04 -1.02 -43.48
C THR A 527 -34.83 -1.90 -42.49
N PRO A 528 -35.96 -1.41 -41.93
CA PRO A 528 -36.78 -2.17 -40.99
C PRO A 528 -37.27 -3.53 -41.51
#